data_AF-A0A0K1YZC7-F1
#
_entry.id   AF-A0A0K1YZC7-F1
#
_cell.length_a   1.000
_cell.length_b   1.000
_cell.length_c   1.000
_cell.angle_alpha   90.00
_cell.angle_beta   90.00
_cell.angle_gamma   90.00
#
_symmetry.space_group_name_H-M   'P 1'
#
loop_
_entity.id
_entity.type
_entity.pdbx_description
1 polymer ?
#
loop_
_entity_poly.entity_id
_entity_poly.type
_entity_poly.pdbx_seq_one_letter_code
_entity_poly.pdbx_strand_id
1 'polypeptide(L)' 'RSKRENLSSRKIWSRRSSILPEFVDCFVQIYNGKTFVRCKITEGKVGHKFGEFASARKRKPSRTYIGPGRKGKR' A
#
# COMPACT_ATOMS: atom_id res chain seq x y z
N ARG A 1 24.10 -4.80 23.69
CA ARG A 1 23.86 -5.31 22.32
C ARG A 1 22.66 -4.54 21.74
N SER A 2 22.85 -3.29 21.32
CA SER A 2 21.75 -2.43 20.86
C SER A 2 21.35 -2.83 19.43
N LYS A 3 20.22 -3.51 19.34
CA LYS A 3 19.62 -3.96 18.09
C LYS A 3 18.95 -2.76 17.40
N ARG A 4 19.74 -1.78 16.96
CA ARG A 4 19.33 -0.81 15.93
C ARG A 4 19.32 -1.56 14.60
N GLU A 5 18.44 -2.54 14.48
CA GLU A 5 18.07 -3.06 13.17
C GLU A 5 17.45 -1.86 12.48
N ASN A 6 18.14 -1.37 11.46
CA ASN A 6 17.62 -0.45 10.50
C ASN A 6 16.20 -0.89 10.11
N LEU A 7 15.18 -0.27 10.73
CA LEU A 7 13.75 -0.41 10.42
C LEU A 7 13.43 0.06 8.99
N SER A 8 14.47 0.38 8.22
CA SER A 8 14.52 1.04 6.93
C SER A 8 13.62 0.42 5.88
N SER A 9 13.13 -0.81 6.04
CA SER A 9 12.01 -1.34 5.25
C SER A 9 11.44 -2.61 5.88
N ARG A 10 10.43 -2.49 6.74
CA ARG A 10 9.70 -3.66 7.25
C ARG A 10 8.72 -4.14 6.16
N LYS A 11 8.93 -5.37 5.67
CA LYS A 11 8.05 -6.02 4.67
C LYS A 11 6.87 -6.67 5.39
N ILE A 12 5.67 -6.42 4.86
CA ILE A 12 4.40 -6.88 5.43
C ILE A 12 3.70 -7.74 4.39
N TRP A 13 3.64 -9.03 4.69
CA TRP A 13 2.86 -10.00 3.92
C TRP A 13 1.43 -10.13 4.45
N SER A 14 1.26 -10.09 5.78
CA SER A 14 -0.06 -10.16 6.40
C SER A 14 -0.79 -8.83 6.30
N ARG A 15 -1.76 -8.77 5.40
CA ARG A 15 -2.65 -7.61 5.21
C ARG A 15 -3.78 -7.52 6.25
N ARG A 16 -4.04 -8.60 7.00
CA ARG A 16 -5.12 -8.67 8.00
C ARG A 16 -4.72 -8.12 9.37
N SER A 17 -3.41 -7.94 9.60
CA SER A 17 -2.86 -7.40 10.83
C SER A 17 -3.17 -5.90 10.96
N SER A 18 -3.44 -5.49 12.20
CA SER A 18 -3.70 -4.09 12.56
C SER A 18 -2.38 -3.33 12.78
N ILE A 19 -2.40 -2.02 12.54
CA ILE A 19 -1.26 -1.13 12.74
C ILE A 19 -1.17 -0.76 14.21
N LEU A 20 -0.07 -1.17 14.85
CA LEU A 20 0.28 -0.80 16.21
C LEU A 20 0.93 0.60 16.26
N PRO A 21 0.84 1.32 17.40
CA PRO A 21 1.48 2.62 17.57
C PRO A 21 3.01 2.58 17.39
N GLU A 22 3.63 1.42 17.61
CA GLU A 22 5.08 1.22 17.37
C GLU A 22 5.51 1.41 15.91
N PHE A 23 4.57 1.37 14.96
CA PHE A 23 4.86 1.55 13.53
C PHE A 23 4.76 3.01 13.09
N VAL A 24 4.42 3.96 13.97
CA VAL A 24 4.32 5.38 13.62
C VAL A 24 5.67 5.91 13.12
N ASP A 25 5.62 6.78 12.10
CA ASP A 25 6.77 7.34 11.39
C ASP A 25 7.71 6.35 10.69
N CYS A 26 7.33 5.07 10.63
CA CYS A 26 8.06 4.07 9.87
C CYS A 26 7.56 3.98 8.42
N PHE A 27 8.47 3.62 7.50
CA PHE A 27 8.11 3.20 6.15
C PHE A 27 7.97 1.69 6.09
N VAL A 28 6.79 1.22 5.68
CA VAL A 28 6.51 -0.21 5.52
C VAL A 28 6.23 -0.54 4.06
N GLN A 29 6.55 -1.77 3.68
CA GLN A 29 6.29 -2.32 2.35
C GLN A 29 5.19 -3.36 2.44
N ILE A 30 3.99 -3.04 1.96
CA ILE A 30 2.80 -3.90 2.08
C ILE A 30 2.60 -4.67 0.79
N TYR A 31 2.57 -5.99 0.85
CA TYR A 31 2.33 -6.82 -0.32
C TYR A 31 0.86 -6.72 -0.76
N ASN A 32 0.60 -6.39 -2.02
CA ASN A 32 -0.77 -6.27 -2.55
C ASN A 32 -1.26 -7.50 -3.31
N GLY A 33 -0.45 -8.58 -3.40
CA GLY A 33 -0.72 -9.77 -4.21
C GLY A 33 0.10 -9.84 -5.50
N LYS A 34 0.83 -8.77 -5.87
CA LYS A 34 1.73 -8.76 -7.03
C LYS A 34 3.05 -8.05 -6.70
N THR A 35 2.98 -6.89 -6.07
CA THR A 35 4.13 -6.04 -5.73
C THR A 35 4.00 -5.51 -4.30
N PHE A 36 5.10 -4.93 -3.80
CA PHE A 36 5.11 -4.22 -2.53
C PHE A 36 4.77 -2.74 -2.74
N VAL A 37 3.80 -2.24 -1.99
CA VAL A 37 3.43 -0.83 -1.93
C VAL A 37 4.14 -0.21 -0.72
N ARG A 38 5.00 0.78 -0.95
CA ARG A 38 5.65 1.53 0.13
C ARG A 38 4.65 2.53 0.70
N CYS A 39 4.41 2.46 2.01
CA CYS A 39 3.49 3.35 2.72
C CYS A 39 4.19 3.93 3.96
N LYS A 40 4.08 5.25 4.18
CA LYS A 40 4.50 5.88 5.43
C LYS A 40 3.34 5.76 6.43
N ILE A 41 3.61 5.21 7.61
CA ILE A 41 2.61 5.11 8.67
C ILE A 41 2.57 6.42 9.46
N THR A 42 1.37 6.95 9.65
CA THR A 42 1.07 8.16 10.43
C THR A 42 0.15 7.76 11.58
N GLU A 43 0.05 8.58 12.62
CA GLU A 43 -0.77 8.28 13.81
C GLU A 43 -2.23 7.93 13.47
N GLY A 44 -2.84 8.66 12.53
CA GLY A 44 -4.21 8.37 12.06
C GLY A 44 -4.38 7.04 11.32
N LYS A 45 -3.31 6.26 11.08
CA LYS A 45 -3.40 4.89 10.55
C LYS A 45 -3.39 3.83 11.65
N VAL A 46 -3.09 4.19 12.89
CA VAL A 46 -3.12 3.25 14.03
C VAL A 46 -4.54 2.73 14.22
N GLY A 47 -4.68 1.43 14.47
CA GLY A 47 -5.98 0.75 14.58
C GLY A 47 -6.56 0.23 13.25
N HIS A 48 -6.13 0.78 12.11
CA HIS A 48 -6.50 0.27 10.78
C HIS A 48 -5.69 -0.98 10.40
N LYS A 49 -6.15 -1.71 9.39
CA LYS A 49 -5.40 -2.86 8.85
C LYS A 49 -4.45 -2.45 7.74
N PHE A 50 -3.29 -3.10 7.65
CA PHE A 50 -2.33 -2.85 6.55
C PHE A 50 -2.95 -3.03 5.16
N GLY A 51 -3.94 -3.93 5.03
CA GLY A 51 -4.62 -4.19 3.78
C GLY A 51 -5.39 -3.00 3.19
N GLU A 52 -5.82 -2.05 4.02
CA GLU A 52 -6.57 -0.85 3.61
C GLU A 52 -5.68 0.11 2.80
N PHE A 53 -4.38 0.11 3.06
CA PHE A 53 -3.41 1.01 2.44
C PHE A 53 -2.72 0.43 1.19
N ALA A 54 -3.06 -0.80 0.79
CA ALA A 54 -2.47 -1.48 -0.36
C ALA A 54 -3.55 -2.04 -1.30
N SER A 55 -3.96 -1.28 -2.32
CA SER A 55 -4.93 -1.77 -3.30
C SER A 55 -4.36 -2.93 -4.14
N ALA A 56 -5.13 -4.02 -4.24
CA ALA A 56 -4.77 -5.18 -5.05
C ALA A 56 -5.22 -5.06 -6.51
N ARG A 57 -6.25 -4.25 -6.78
CA ARG A 57 -6.82 -4.09 -8.12
C ARG A 57 -6.56 -2.68 -8.64
N LYS A 58 -6.35 -2.57 -9.95
CA LYS A 58 -6.35 -1.28 -10.64
C LYS A 58 -7.73 -0.65 -10.44
N ARG A 59 -7.77 0.61 -10.00
CA ARG A 59 -9.02 1.37 -9.95
C ARG A 59 -9.52 1.47 -11.39
N LYS A 60 -10.76 1.04 -11.65
CA LYS A 60 -11.39 1.32 -12.94
C LYS A 60 -11.59 2.83 -13.04
N PRO A 61 -11.24 3.47 -14.16
CA PRO A 61 -11.64 4.86 -14.35
C PRO A 61 -13.17 4.93 -14.22
N SER A 62 -13.67 5.95 -13.52
CA SER A 62 -15.09 6.26 -13.61
C SER A 62 -15.40 6.45 -15.08
N ARG A 63 -16.51 5.85 -15.52
CA ARG A 63 -16.94 5.88 -16.91
C ARG A 63 -17.46 7.28 -17.23
N THR A 64 -16.62 8.31 -17.13
CA THR A 64 -16.83 9.54 -17.88
C THR A 64 -16.66 9.17 -19.34
N TYR A 65 -17.52 9.74 -20.18
CA TYR A 65 -17.53 9.53 -21.62
C TYR A 65 -16.20 10.04 -22.21
N ILE A 66 -15.17 9.20 -22.16
CA ILE A 66 -13.97 9.39 -22.95
C ILE A 66 -14.36 8.87 -24.33
N GLY A 67 -14.45 9.81 -25.27
CA GLY A 67 -14.93 9.63 -26.63
C GLY A 67 -14.27 8.47 -27.39
N PRO A 68 -14.72 8.21 -28.63
CA PRO A 68 -14.50 6.95 -29.32
C PRO A 68 -13.01 6.62 -29.35
N GLY A 69 -12.68 5.46 -28.76
CA GLY A 69 -11.32 4.94 -28.67
C GLY A 69 -10.66 4.97 -30.04
N ARG A 70 -9.40 5.40 -30.07
CA ARG A 70 -8.54 5.40 -31.25
C ARG A 70 -8.70 4.08 -31.98
N LYS A 71 -9.36 4.09 -33.15
CA LYS A 71 -9.33 2.97 -34.08
C LYS A 71 -7.88 2.76 -34.47
N GLY A 72 -7.36 1.58 -34.16
CA GLY A 72 -6.03 1.17 -34.61
C GLY A 72 -5.92 1.39 -36.11
N LYS A 73 -4.93 2.18 -36.53
CA LYS A 73 -4.52 2.22 -37.93
C LYS A 73 -3.87 0.88 -38.25
N ARG A 74 -4.46 0.17 -39.22
CA ARG A 74 -3.77 -0.81 -40.04
C ARG A 74 -2.59 -0.12 -40.75
#